data_AF-A0A428SBK8-F1
#
_entry.id   AF-A0A428SBK8-F1
#
_cell.length_a   1.000
_cell.length_b   1.000
_cell.length_c   1.000
_cell.angle_alpha   90.00
_cell.angle_beta   90.00
_cell.angle_gamma   90.00
#
_symmetry.space_group_name_H-M   'P 1'
#
loop_
_entity.id
_entity.type
_entity.pdbx_description
1 polymer ?
#
loop_
_entity_poly.entity_id
_entity_poly.type
_entity_poly.pdbx_seq_one_letter_code
_entity_poly.pdbx_strand_id
1 'polypeptide(L)'
;MSDPQEPKATEIDCKDDSATSSQTPTNDQGPDNQEAPVEELPIRIEQPNDAYLVRMPSEVILSITEHMDRQSLKSLALTSARLHHTVSDAFYQSFNYETYRQALEAGDFAQIERCIEHNAAPSNVIWTKENAKPQFPFFRARRDLLPHLDHKPINYLDFAFHEGKMTADQCLFVLQRLVENGGDIATTWTDFNDELEPEQVGARAEFAGSLKHIPHYFLLALLKETDRTKLKGVANIIDYLSTQGFNFPRFISTCKYHWSAGI
;
A
#
# COMPACT_ATOMS: atom_id res chain seq x y z
N MET A 1 10.98 60.43 -41.75
CA MET A 1 11.63 61.02 -40.57
C MET A 1 12.02 59.86 -39.68
N SER A 2 13.31 59.56 -39.74
CA SER A 2 14.00 58.48 -39.03
C SER A 2 15.04 59.18 -38.17
N ASP A 3 15.19 58.77 -36.92
CA ASP A 3 16.33 59.14 -36.09
C ASP A 3 16.73 57.93 -35.22
N PRO A 4 18.02 57.81 -34.87
CA PRO A 4 18.77 56.56 -34.98
C PRO A 4 19.30 56.05 -33.64
N GLN A 5 19.92 54.87 -33.76
CA GLN A 5 20.54 54.00 -32.76
C GLN A 5 21.77 54.59 -32.02
N GLU A 6 21.83 54.22 -30.72
CA GLU A 6 23.00 53.79 -29.90
C GLU A 6 24.12 54.78 -29.48
N PRO A 7 24.72 54.57 -28.27
CA PRO A 7 25.98 53.82 -28.23
C PRO A 7 26.28 52.92 -27.01
N LYS A 8 27.02 51.84 -27.34
CA LYS A 8 28.07 51.06 -26.63
C LYS A 8 28.62 51.48 -25.25
N ALA A 9 28.65 50.45 -24.37
CA ALA A 9 29.78 49.82 -23.64
C ALA A 9 30.89 50.65 -22.93
N THR A 10 31.11 50.32 -21.65
CA THR A 10 32.42 50.36 -20.99
C THR A 10 32.57 49.16 -20.03
N GLU A 11 33.59 48.34 -20.27
CA GLU A 11 34.12 47.33 -19.35
C GLU A 11 35.01 48.00 -18.29
N ILE A 12 35.01 47.47 -17.06
CA ILE A 12 36.18 47.52 -16.17
C ILE A 12 36.26 46.18 -15.43
N ASP A 13 37.37 45.50 -15.66
CA ASP A 13 37.83 44.24 -15.08
C ASP A 13 38.58 44.50 -13.75
N CYS A 14 38.46 43.60 -12.76
CA CYS A 14 39.59 43.14 -11.92
C CYS A 14 39.16 42.12 -10.84
N LYS A 15 39.58 40.87 -11.09
CA LYS A 15 40.27 39.91 -10.21
C LYS A 15 39.54 39.09 -9.13
N ASP A 16 39.76 37.78 -9.29
CA ASP A 16 39.58 36.64 -8.40
C ASP A 16 40.14 36.83 -6.98
N ASP A 17 39.45 36.26 -5.99
CA ASP A 17 40.06 35.33 -5.04
C ASP A 17 39.00 34.43 -4.36
N SER A 18 39.04 33.15 -4.75
CA SER A 18 38.92 31.93 -3.93
C SER A 18 38.00 31.92 -2.70
N ALA A 19 36.91 31.14 -2.78
CA ALA A 19 36.68 29.97 -1.91
C ALA A 19 35.31 29.31 -2.19
N THR A 20 35.36 28.19 -2.90
CA THR A 20 34.67 26.91 -2.61
C THR A 20 33.29 26.96 -1.93
N SER A 21 32.23 26.64 -2.68
CA SER A 21 31.32 25.51 -2.36
C SER A 21 30.32 25.33 -3.51
N SER A 22 30.66 24.47 -4.45
CA SER A 22 29.73 23.99 -5.46
C SER A 22 28.82 22.93 -4.82
N GLN A 23 27.57 23.29 -4.55
CA GLN A 23 26.50 22.30 -4.38
C GLN A 23 25.49 22.48 -5.50
N THR A 24 25.49 21.49 -6.39
CA THR A 24 24.47 21.19 -7.38
C THR A 24 23.11 21.00 -6.70
N PRO A 25 22.00 21.57 -7.19
CA PRO A 25 20.69 21.14 -6.78
C PRO A 25 20.36 19.87 -7.56
N THR A 26 20.57 18.70 -6.96
CA THR A 26 20.02 17.45 -7.50
C THR A 26 18.52 17.46 -7.20
N ASN A 27 17.74 17.82 -8.22
CA ASN A 27 16.32 17.51 -8.31
C ASN A 27 16.17 15.98 -8.34
N ASP A 28 15.75 15.39 -7.23
CA ASP A 28 15.10 14.07 -7.19
C ASP A 28 13.77 14.23 -6.45
N GLN A 29 12.77 14.76 -7.15
CA GLN A 29 11.36 14.59 -6.80
C GLN A 29 10.79 13.46 -7.64
N GLY A 30 10.71 12.27 -7.03
CA GLY A 30 9.88 11.13 -7.41
C GLY A 30 9.03 10.72 -6.18
N PRO A 31 7.85 10.11 -6.39
CA PRO A 31 6.63 10.47 -5.66
C PRO A 31 6.51 9.84 -4.26
N ASP A 32 6.06 10.65 -3.30
CA ASP A 32 5.39 10.31 -2.04
C ASP A 32 5.84 8.99 -1.37
N ASN A 33 7.06 8.98 -0.83
CA ASN A 33 7.37 8.14 0.32
C ASN A 33 6.75 8.77 1.56
N GLN A 34 5.43 8.65 1.72
CA GLN A 34 4.76 9.01 2.97
C GLN A 34 4.91 7.87 3.96
N GLU A 35 6.09 7.86 4.58
CA GLU A 35 6.36 7.16 5.84
C GLU A 35 5.20 7.43 6.82
N ALA A 36 4.66 6.37 7.40
CA ALA A 36 3.80 6.45 8.57
C ALA A 36 4.47 7.31 9.65
N PRO A 37 3.70 7.97 10.55
CA PRO A 37 4.29 8.89 11.50
C PRO A 37 5.38 8.16 12.30
N VAL A 38 6.62 8.63 12.19
CA VAL A 38 7.64 8.34 13.18
C VAL A 38 7.04 8.79 14.51
N GLU A 39 6.88 7.82 15.41
CA GLU A 39 6.19 7.86 16.70
C GLU A 39 6.89 8.78 17.73
N GLU A 40 7.37 9.94 17.34
CA GLU A 40 7.68 10.98 18.31
C GLU A 40 6.38 11.73 18.63
N LEU A 41 5.68 11.21 19.64
CA LEU A 41 4.67 11.97 20.37
C LEU A 41 5.27 13.36 20.65
N PRO A 42 4.56 14.46 20.34
CA PRO A 42 5.07 15.79 20.61
C PRO A 42 5.43 15.89 22.10
N ILE A 43 6.69 16.23 22.38
CA ILE A 43 7.17 16.65 23.70
C ILE A 43 6.13 17.60 24.27
N ARG A 44 5.55 17.27 25.43
CA ARG A 44 4.43 17.99 26.08
C ARG A 44 4.44 19.48 25.73
N ILE A 45 3.72 19.86 24.68
CA ILE A 45 3.46 21.26 24.40
C ILE A 45 2.39 21.61 25.43
N GLU A 46 2.74 22.43 26.41
CA GLU A 46 1.75 23.00 27.33
C GLU A 46 0.67 23.64 26.48
N GLN A 47 -0.50 22.99 26.45
CA GLN A 47 -1.59 23.49 25.65
C GLN A 47 -2.08 24.80 26.28
N PRO A 48 -2.29 25.86 25.48
CA PRO A 48 -2.86 27.09 25.98
C PRO A 48 -4.20 26.78 26.68
N ASN A 49 -4.51 27.52 27.74
CA ASN A 49 -5.74 27.38 28.53
C ASN A 49 -7.04 27.46 27.69
N ASP A 50 -6.92 27.95 26.45
CA ASP A 50 -7.99 28.15 25.46
C ASP A 50 -8.09 27.01 24.43
N ALA A 51 -7.42 25.86 24.63
CA ALA A 51 -7.60 24.68 23.78
C ALA A 51 -8.96 24.00 24.03
N TYR A 52 -10.04 24.63 23.56
CA TYR A 52 -11.43 24.20 23.83
C TYR A 52 -11.72 22.77 23.34
N LEU A 53 -11.22 22.40 22.16
CA LEU A 53 -11.50 21.09 21.57
C LEU A 53 -10.95 19.93 22.40
N VAL A 54 -9.73 20.07 22.95
CA VAL A 54 -9.10 19.03 23.77
C VAL A 54 -9.81 18.84 25.10
N ARG A 55 -10.69 19.77 25.52
CA ARG A 55 -11.47 19.63 26.75
C ARG A 55 -12.85 19.03 26.50
N MET A 56 -13.33 18.99 25.26
CA MET A 56 -14.64 18.44 24.90
C MET A 56 -14.70 16.92 25.09
N PRO A 57 -15.88 16.36 25.44
CA PRO A 57 -16.08 14.91 25.47
C PRO A 57 -15.69 14.26 24.14
N SER A 58 -15.18 13.02 24.19
CA SER A 58 -14.68 12.31 23.01
C SER A 58 -15.75 12.16 21.94
N GLU A 59 -17.02 11.99 22.33
CA GLU A 59 -18.16 11.86 21.43
C GLU A 59 -18.39 13.15 20.61
N VAL A 60 -18.17 14.31 21.23
CA VAL A 60 -18.30 15.62 20.58
C VAL A 60 -17.14 15.83 19.62
N ILE A 61 -15.91 15.48 20.02
CA ILE A 61 -14.73 15.55 19.15
C ILE A 61 -14.97 14.65 17.92
N LEU A 62 -15.38 13.40 18.13
CA LEU A 62 -15.65 12.44 17.07
C LEU A 62 -16.71 12.96 16.10
N SER A 63 -17.82 13.50 16.61
CA SER A 63 -18.89 14.08 15.78
C SER A 63 -18.42 15.28 14.96
N ILE A 64 -17.55 16.14 15.50
CA ILE A 64 -16.95 17.25 14.75
C ILE A 64 -16.03 16.71 13.65
N THR A 65 -15.27 15.66 13.95
CA THR A 65 -14.24 15.10 13.06
C THR A 65 -14.77 14.14 12.02
N GLU A 66 -16.03 13.73 12.10
CA GLU A 66 -16.67 12.73 11.21
C GLU A 66 -16.57 13.10 9.72
N HIS A 67 -16.59 14.40 9.41
CA HIS A 67 -16.53 14.91 8.04
C HIS A 67 -15.13 15.42 7.63
N MET A 68 -14.14 15.27 8.50
CA MET A 68 -12.78 15.69 8.19
C MET A 68 -12.10 14.71 7.24
N ASP A 69 -11.32 15.24 6.32
CA ASP A 69 -10.48 14.42 5.47
C ASP A 69 -9.29 13.85 6.28
N ARG A 70 -8.67 12.81 5.71
CA ARG A 70 -7.56 12.08 6.34
C ARG A 70 -6.42 12.99 6.76
N GLN A 71 -6.08 14.00 5.96
CA GLN A 71 -4.96 14.90 6.28
C GLN A 71 -5.31 15.80 7.46
N SER A 72 -6.54 16.31 7.51
CA SER A 72 -6.99 17.09 8.66
C SER A 72 -7.06 16.26 9.94
N LEU A 73 -7.52 15.00 9.86
CA LEU A 73 -7.49 14.06 11.00
C LEU A 73 -6.06 13.80 11.47
N LYS A 74 -5.11 13.60 10.54
CA LYS A 74 -3.68 13.45 10.85
C LYS A 74 -3.13 14.68 11.55
N SER A 75 -3.35 15.87 10.99
CA SER A 75 -2.92 17.13 11.61
C SER A 75 -3.50 17.29 13.01
N LEU A 76 -4.78 16.96 13.20
CA LEU A 76 -5.45 17.05 14.49
C LEU A 76 -4.85 16.06 15.52
N ALA A 77 -4.61 14.81 15.12
CA ALA A 77 -3.97 13.80 15.96
C ALA A 77 -2.59 14.26 16.47
N LEU A 78 -1.83 14.98 15.64
CA LEU A 78 -0.49 15.47 15.98
C LEU A 78 -0.49 16.66 16.96
N THR A 79 -1.65 17.29 17.23
CA THR A 79 -1.69 18.45 18.13
C THR A 79 -1.67 18.10 19.62
N SER A 80 -2.12 16.90 20.00
CA SER A 80 -2.14 16.47 21.40
C SER A 80 -2.34 14.96 21.53
N ALA A 81 -1.78 14.37 22.60
CA ALA A 81 -1.98 12.95 22.88
C ALA A 81 -3.45 12.55 23.06
N ARG A 82 -4.28 13.43 23.66
CA ARG A 82 -5.72 13.15 23.82
C ARG A 82 -6.43 13.13 22.47
N LEU A 83 -6.12 14.09 21.59
CA LEU A 83 -6.71 14.13 20.26
C LEU A 83 -6.23 12.95 19.43
N HIS A 84 -4.94 12.62 19.49
CA HIS A 84 -4.40 11.39 18.91
C HIS A 84 -5.27 10.19 19.30
N HIS A 85 -5.37 9.87 20.59
CA HIS A 85 -6.19 8.74 21.04
C HIS A 85 -7.66 8.82 20.65
N THR A 86 -8.23 10.02 20.55
CA THR A 86 -9.65 10.19 20.20
C THR A 86 -9.91 10.00 18.71
N VAL A 87 -9.01 10.45 17.83
CA VAL A 87 -9.27 10.50 16.37
C VAL A 87 -8.49 9.44 15.58
N SER A 88 -7.57 8.69 16.21
CA SER A 88 -6.77 7.67 15.52
C SER A 88 -7.63 6.62 14.82
N ASP A 89 -8.66 6.08 15.48
CA ASP A 89 -9.56 5.09 14.84
C ASP A 89 -10.18 5.66 13.57
N ALA A 90 -10.73 6.88 13.64
CA ALA A 90 -11.30 7.57 12.49
C ALA A 90 -10.26 7.81 11.38
N PHE A 91 -9.02 8.19 11.74
CA PHE A 91 -7.93 8.35 10.79
C PHE A 91 -7.60 7.04 10.06
N TYR A 92 -7.44 5.94 10.78
CA TYR A 92 -7.07 4.65 10.18
C TYR A 92 -8.21 4.06 9.33
N GLN A 93 -9.46 4.29 9.71
CA GLN A 93 -10.65 3.84 8.98
C GLN A 93 -11.03 4.77 7.80
N SER A 94 -10.47 5.99 7.76
CA SER A 94 -10.77 6.98 6.73
C SER A 94 -10.50 6.48 5.30
N PHE A 95 -11.23 7.09 4.35
CA PHE A 95 -11.13 6.83 2.92
C PHE A 95 -11.18 5.33 2.56
N ASN A 96 -12.12 4.61 3.19
CA ASN A 96 -12.32 3.17 3.03
C ASN A 96 -11.04 2.35 3.34
N TYR A 97 -10.44 2.62 4.50
CA TYR A 97 -9.24 1.91 4.99
C TYR A 97 -8.02 2.07 4.08
N GLU A 98 -7.84 3.28 3.52
CA GLU A 98 -6.73 3.57 2.59
C GLU A 98 -5.36 3.27 3.20
N THR A 99 -5.17 3.63 4.47
CA THR A 99 -3.90 3.40 5.19
C THR A 99 -3.54 1.91 5.23
N TYR A 100 -4.51 1.04 5.48
CA TYR A 100 -4.29 -0.40 5.51
C TYR A 100 -3.99 -0.95 4.11
N ARG A 101 -4.73 -0.50 3.09
CA ARG A 101 -4.48 -0.88 1.69
C ARG A 101 -3.07 -0.51 1.25
N GLN A 102 -2.62 0.72 1.54
CA GLN A 102 -1.26 1.18 1.22
C GLN A 102 -0.20 0.37 1.96
N ALA A 103 -0.45 0.03 3.23
CA ALA A 103 0.46 -0.79 4.03
C ALA A 103 0.61 -2.21 3.47
N LEU A 104 -0.49 -2.85 3.08
CA LEU A 104 -0.46 -4.14 2.38
C LEU A 104 0.34 -4.06 1.07
N GLU A 105 0.12 -2.99 0.30
CA GLU A 105 0.79 -2.80 -0.99
C GLU A 105 2.31 -2.59 -0.87
N ALA A 106 2.72 -1.86 0.17
CA ALA A 106 4.12 -1.60 0.49
C ALA A 106 4.80 -2.75 1.22
N GLY A 107 4.03 -3.67 1.81
CA GLY A 107 4.55 -4.66 2.75
C GLY A 107 4.98 -4.06 4.10
N ASP A 108 4.44 -2.89 4.46
CA ASP A 108 4.73 -2.22 5.74
C ASP A 108 4.00 -2.94 6.87
N PHE A 109 4.67 -3.96 7.43
CA PHE A 109 4.12 -4.79 8.49
C PHE A 109 3.80 -4.00 9.76
N ALA A 110 4.65 -3.03 10.14
CA ALA A 110 4.42 -2.20 11.31
C ALA A 110 3.16 -1.35 11.15
N GLN A 111 2.92 -0.81 9.95
CA GLN A 111 1.69 -0.09 9.65
C GLN A 111 0.47 -1.00 9.60
N ILE A 112 0.61 -2.23 9.11
CA ILE A 112 -0.44 -3.24 9.16
C ILE A 112 -0.84 -3.53 10.62
N GLU A 113 0.13 -3.74 11.51
CA GLU A 113 -0.13 -3.97 12.93
C GLU A 113 -0.87 -2.80 13.57
N ARG A 114 -0.45 -1.56 13.31
CA ARG A 114 -1.17 -0.36 13.77
C ARG A 114 -2.60 -0.30 13.23
N CYS A 115 -2.82 -0.64 11.96
CA CYS A 115 -4.18 -0.70 11.40
C CYS A 115 -5.04 -1.76 12.11
N ILE A 116 -4.45 -2.91 12.48
CA ILE A 116 -5.14 -3.96 13.23
C ILE A 116 -5.54 -3.46 14.63
N GLU A 117 -4.64 -2.77 15.34
CA GLU A 117 -4.92 -2.20 16.67
C GLU A 117 -6.09 -1.22 16.65
N HIS A 118 -6.22 -0.45 15.57
CA HIS A 118 -7.28 0.54 15.37
C HIS A 118 -8.54 0.00 14.64
N ASN A 119 -8.72 -1.33 14.59
CA ASN A 119 -9.84 -2.00 13.90
C ASN A 119 -10.02 -1.54 12.44
N ALA A 120 -8.91 -1.18 11.78
CA ALA A 120 -8.85 -0.65 10.44
C ALA A 120 -8.22 -1.63 9.43
N ALA A 121 -8.19 -2.92 9.79
CA ALA A 121 -7.78 -4.02 8.92
C ALA A 121 -8.99 -4.89 8.54
N PRO A 122 -9.90 -4.40 7.67
CA PRO A 122 -11.07 -5.15 7.27
C PRO A 122 -10.68 -6.41 6.50
N SER A 123 -11.42 -7.50 6.71
CA SER A 123 -11.19 -8.79 6.01
C SER A 123 -12.00 -8.91 4.70
N ASN A 124 -13.15 -8.23 4.61
CA ASN A 124 -14.15 -8.42 3.56
C ASN A 124 -14.49 -7.16 2.74
N VAL A 125 -13.73 -6.08 2.95
CA VAL A 125 -13.92 -4.85 2.15
C VAL A 125 -13.45 -5.09 0.72
N ILE A 126 -14.25 -4.61 -0.23
CA ILE A 126 -13.88 -4.51 -1.65
C ILE A 126 -13.61 -3.04 -1.96
N TRP A 127 -12.39 -2.72 -2.36
CA TRP A 127 -12.02 -1.37 -2.77
C TRP A 127 -12.47 -1.12 -4.22
N THR A 128 -13.31 -0.11 -4.44
CA THR A 128 -13.71 0.29 -5.81
C THR A 128 -12.51 0.84 -6.59
N LYS A 129 -12.56 0.87 -7.93
CA LYS A 129 -11.49 1.43 -8.79
C LYS A 129 -11.02 2.83 -8.38
N GLU A 130 -11.91 3.66 -7.83
CA GLU A 130 -11.56 5.02 -7.37
C GLU A 130 -10.63 4.98 -6.15
N ASN A 131 -10.79 3.97 -5.30
CA ASN A 131 -10.05 3.75 -4.06
C ASN A 131 -8.86 2.80 -4.28
N ALA A 132 -9.01 1.79 -5.14
CA ALA A 132 -7.99 0.85 -5.54
C ALA A 132 -7.09 1.48 -6.61
N LYS A 133 -6.03 2.14 -6.14
CA LYS A 133 -4.93 2.61 -7.00
C LYS A 133 -3.68 1.76 -6.74
N PRO A 134 -3.70 0.44 -7.03
CA PRO A 134 -2.54 -0.40 -6.81
C PRO A 134 -1.38 0.04 -7.73
N GLN A 135 -0.19 0.17 -7.16
CA GLN A 135 1.05 0.55 -7.83
C GLN A 135 1.92 -0.68 -8.17
N PHE A 136 1.40 -1.90 -8.01
CA PHE A 136 2.09 -3.10 -8.51
C PHE A 136 2.35 -2.97 -10.03
N PRO A 137 3.53 -3.38 -10.56
CA PRO A 137 3.89 -3.24 -11.96
C PRO A 137 2.86 -3.85 -12.92
N PHE A 138 2.26 -5.00 -12.55
CA PHE A 138 1.19 -5.64 -13.32
C PHE A 138 0.01 -4.69 -13.56
N PHE A 139 -0.50 -4.02 -12.52
CA PHE A 139 -1.64 -3.09 -12.65
C PHE A 139 -1.26 -1.77 -13.31
N ARG A 140 0.01 -1.35 -13.23
CA ARG A 140 0.50 -0.22 -14.01
C ARG A 140 0.47 -0.52 -15.50
N ALA A 141 0.84 -1.74 -15.90
CA ALA A 141 0.80 -2.19 -17.28
C ALA A 141 -0.63 -2.49 -17.77
N ARG A 142 -1.49 -3.01 -16.89
CA ARG A 142 -2.86 -3.44 -17.20
C ARG A 142 -3.93 -2.67 -16.43
N ARG A 143 -3.91 -1.33 -16.54
CA ARG A 143 -4.92 -0.47 -15.91
C ARG A 143 -6.34 -0.73 -16.41
N ASP A 144 -6.46 -1.27 -17.62
CA ASP A 144 -7.71 -1.76 -18.22
C ASP A 144 -8.37 -2.87 -17.39
N LEU A 145 -7.60 -3.65 -16.63
CA LEU A 145 -8.13 -4.75 -15.80
C LEU A 145 -8.68 -4.31 -14.44
N LEU A 146 -8.28 -3.14 -13.93
CA LEU A 146 -8.70 -2.65 -12.61
C LEU A 146 -10.23 -2.66 -12.37
N PRO A 147 -11.10 -2.31 -13.33
CA PRO A 147 -12.55 -2.35 -13.14
C PRO A 147 -13.13 -3.77 -13.05
N HIS A 148 -12.41 -4.78 -13.54
CA HIS A 148 -12.90 -6.15 -13.69
C HIS A 148 -12.44 -7.07 -12.56
N LEU A 149 -11.76 -6.52 -11.57
CA LEU A 149 -11.13 -7.26 -10.50
C LEU A 149 -11.61 -6.75 -9.15
N ASP A 150 -12.00 -7.67 -8.28
CA ASP A 150 -12.23 -7.35 -6.87
C ASP A 150 -10.91 -6.94 -6.23
N HIS A 151 -10.86 -5.78 -5.57
CA HIS A 151 -9.69 -5.32 -4.83
C HIS A 151 -9.89 -5.59 -3.35
N LYS A 152 -9.61 -6.83 -2.94
CA LYS A 152 -9.72 -7.28 -1.54
C LYS A 152 -8.34 -7.31 -0.87
N PRO A 153 -8.26 -7.24 0.47
CA PRO A 153 -7.01 -7.30 1.23
C PRO A 153 -6.08 -8.45 0.82
N ILE A 154 -6.64 -9.65 0.63
CA ILE A 154 -5.87 -10.84 0.24
C ILE A 154 -5.12 -10.66 -1.08
N ASN A 155 -5.70 -9.91 -2.03
CA ASN A 155 -5.10 -9.67 -3.33
C ASN A 155 -3.83 -8.81 -3.21
N TYR A 156 -3.85 -7.82 -2.31
CA TYR A 156 -2.69 -7.00 -2.03
C TYR A 156 -1.62 -7.78 -1.25
N LEU A 157 -2.04 -8.62 -0.30
CA LEU A 157 -1.15 -9.48 0.46
C LEU A 157 -0.39 -10.47 -0.44
N ASP A 158 -1.10 -11.12 -1.37
CA ASP A 158 -0.53 -12.11 -2.29
C ASP A 158 0.50 -11.46 -3.24
N PHE A 159 0.19 -10.27 -3.76
CA PHE A 159 1.13 -9.50 -4.60
C PHE A 159 2.33 -8.98 -3.82
N ALA A 160 2.14 -8.45 -2.61
CA ALA A 160 3.24 -7.98 -1.78
C ALA A 160 4.19 -9.13 -1.40
N PHE A 161 3.65 -10.31 -1.13
CA PHE A 161 4.44 -11.52 -0.94
C PHE A 161 5.21 -11.92 -2.21
N HIS A 162 4.53 -11.92 -3.37
CA HIS A 162 5.15 -12.25 -4.66
C HIS A 162 6.34 -11.34 -5.00
N GLU A 163 6.19 -10.03 -4.77
CA GLU A 163 7.24 -9.03 -5.00
C GLU A 163 8.34 -9.04 -3.94
N GLY A 164 8.23 -9.88 -2.90
CA GLY A 164 9.21 -9.96 -1.82
C GLY A 164 9.18 -8.77 -0.87
N LYS A 165 8.08 -8.02 -0.82
CA LYS A 165 7.89 -6.89 0.11
C LYS A 165 7.59 -7.33 1.53
N MET A 166 7.13 -8.57 1.72
CA MET A 166 6.87 -9.18 3.01
C MET A 166 7.60 -10.51 3.15
N THR A 167 8.04 -10.83 4.37
CA THR A 167 8.53 -12.17 4.68
C THR A 167 7.38 -13.16 4.70
N ALA A 168 7.70 -14.46 4.57
CA ALA A 168 6.67 -15.49 4.64
C ALA A 168 5.96 -15.54 6.01
N ASP A 169 6.67 -15.25 7.10
CA ASP A 169 6.07 -15.20 8.45
C ASP A 169 5.11 -14.02 8.61
N GLN A 170 5.50 -12.83 8.11
CA GLN A 170 4.62 -11.65 8.09
C GLN A 170 3.38 -11.90 7.23
N CYS A 171 3.58 -12.52 6.06
CA CYS A 171 2.47 -12.87 5.18
C CYS A 171 1.51 -13.87 5.84
N LEU A 172 2.05 -14.92 6.48
CA LEU A 172 1.27 -15.90 7.21
C LEU A 172 0.47 -15.27 8.35
N PHE A 173 1.07 -14.35 9.11
CA PHE A 173 0.37 -13.63 10.18
C PHE A 173 -0.85 -12.87 9.65
N VAL A 174 -0.67 -12.07 8.59
CA VAL A 174 -1.78 -11.30 8.01
C VAL A 174 -2.83 -12.23 7.41
N LEU A 175 -2.40 -13.30 6.74
CA LEU A 175 -3.29 -14.30 6.16
C LEU A 175 -4.16 -14.99 7.23
N GLN A 176 -3.57 -15.40 8.35
CA GLN A 176 -4.30 -15.99 9.47
C GLN A 176 -5.38 -15.05 9.98
N ARG A 177 -5.04 -13.76 10.17
CA ARG A 177 -6.00 -12.74 10.60
C ARG A 177 -7.12 -12.53 9.60
N LEU A 178 -6.82 -12.50 8.31
CA LEU A 178 -7.84 -12.38 7.26
C LEU A 178 -8.81 -13.56 7.33
N VAL A 179 -8.31 -14.79 7.43
CA VAL A 179 -9.15 -15.99 7.49
C VAL A 179 -9.97 -16.07 8.78
N GLU A 180 -9.37 -15.80 9.94
CA GLU A 180 -10.05 -15.78 11.24
C GLU A 180 -11.20 -14.77 11.27
N ASN A 181 -11.03 -13.63 10.60
CA ASN A 181 -12.05 -12.59 10.48
C ASN A 181 -13.03 -12.84 9.32
N GLY A 182 -13.09 -14.06 8.79
CA GLY A 182 -14.03 -14.45 7.74
C GLY A 182 -13.74 -13.82 6.38
N GLY A 183 -12.49 -13.42 6.13
CA GLY A 183 -12.02 -12.87 4.87
C GLY A 183 -12.18 -13.86 3.73
N ASP A 184 -12.78 -13.41 2.64
CA ASP A 184 -12.91 -14.20 1.42
C ASP A 184 -11.57 -14.26 0.67
N ILE A 185 -10.76 -15.24 1.05
CA ILE A 185 -9.45 -15.49 0.44
C ILE A 185 -9.53 -16.36 -0.84
N ALA A 186 -10.73 -16.78 -1.26
CA ALA A 186 -10.92 -17.59 -2.47
C ALA A 186 -10.80 -16.77 -3.76
N THR A 187 -10.95 -15.44 -3.66
CA THR A 187 -10.94 -14.51 -4.79
C THR A 187 -9.55 -14.02 -5.19
N THR A 188 -8.49 -14.70 -4.77
CA THR A 188 -7.14 -14.29 -5.15
C THR A 188 -6.96 -14.27 -6.64
N TRP A 189 -6.38 -13.18 -7.12
CA TRP A 189 -6.05 -13.00 -8.52
C TRP A 189 -5.14 -14.13 -8.99
N THR A 190 -5.71 -15.05 -9.75
CA THR A 190 -4.94 -16.07 -10.45
C THR A 190 -4.09 -15.42 -11.54
N ASP A 191 -2.97 -16.02 -11.91
CA ASP A 191 -2.13 -15.60 -13.03
C ASP A 191 -2.92 -15.66 -14.36
N PHE A 192 -3.68 -14.61 -14.67
CA PHE A 192 -4.50 -14.50 -15.89
C PHE A 192 -3.58 -14.32 -17.09
N ASN A 193 -3.84 -15.04 -18.19
CA ASN A 193 -3.07 -14.87 -19.42
C ASN A 193 -3.07 -13.40 -19.88
N ASP A 194 -1.89 -12.83 -20.13
CA ASP A 194 -1.74 -11.43 -20.53
C ASP A 194 -2.45 -11.15 -21.86
N GLU A 195 -2.70 -12.20 -22.65
CA GLU A 195 -3.44 -12.18 -23.91
C GLU A 195 -4.98 -12.18 -23.75
N LEU A 196 -5.51 -12.26 -22.53
CA LEU A 196 -6.96 -12.21 -22.32
C LEU A 196 -7.49 -10.78 -22.40
N GLU A 197 -8.63 -10.65 -23.10
CA GLU A 197 -9.44 -9.44 -23.09
C GLU A 197 -10.00 -9.16 -21.67
N PRO A 198 -10.20 -7.88 -21.29
CA PRO A 198 -10.62 -7.51 -19.94
C PRO A 198 -11.90 -8.21 -19.45
N GLU A 199 -12.90 -8.38 -20.31
CA GLU A 199 -14.15 -9.06 -19.97
C GLU A 199 -13.93 -10.55 -19.67
N GLN A 200 -12.98 -11.19 -20.34
CA GLN A 200 -12.62 -12.59 -20.11
C GLN A 200 -11.86 -12.76 -18.79
N VAL A 201 -11.04 -11.76 -18.42
CA VAL A 201 -10.36 -11.73 -17.12
C VAL A 201 -11.37 -11.60 -15.99
N GLY A 202 -12.34 -10.68 -16.11
CA GLY A 202 -13.39 -10.51 -15.10
C GLY A 202 -14.21 -11.79 -14.87
N ALA A 203 -14.68 -12.43 -15.95
CA ALA A 203 -15.43 -13.69 -15.85
C ALA A 203 -14.60 -14.83 -15.23
N ARG A 204 -13.29 -14.89 -15.51
CA ARG A 204 -12.40 -15.88 -14.90
C ARG A 204 -12.11 -15.57 -13.44
N ALA A 205 -11.99 -14.30 -13.07
CA ALA A 205 -11.79 -13.88 -11.68
C ALA A 205 -13.01 -14.23 -10.82
N GLU A 206 -14.22 -13.98 -11.32
CA GLU A 206 -15.47 -14.37 -10.66
C GLU A 206 -15.55 -15.89 -10.48
N PHE A 207 -15.25 -16.65 -11.54
CA PHE A 207 -15.23 -18.12 -11.48
C PHE A 207 -14.16 -18.63 -10.49
N ALA A 208 -12.94 -18.09 -10.53
CA ALA A 208 -11.87 -18.46 -9.61
C ALA A 208 -12.26 -18.16 -8.15
N GLY A 209 -12.95 -17.03 -7.93
CA GLY A 209 -13.49 -16.64 -6.64
C GLY A 209 -14.51 -17.62 -6.05
N SER A 210 -15.27 -18.32 -6.91
CA SER A 210 -16.17 -19.38 -6.48
C SER A 210 -15.45 -20.66 -6.00
N LEU A 211 -14.18 -20.82 -6.37
CA LEU A 211 -13.36 -21.98 -6.04
C LEU A 211 -12.53 -21.65 -4.80
N LYS A 212 -12.74 -22.34 -3.68
CA LYS A 212 -11.84 -22.27 -2.50
C LYS A 212 -10.48 -22.90 -2.83
N HIS A 213 -9.64 -22.17 -3.55
CA HIS A 213 -8.33 -22.63 -4.01
C HIS A 213 -7.20 -21.86 -3.33
N ILE A 214 -6.06 -22.51 -3.18
CA ILE A 214 -4.84 -21.88 -2.68
C ILE A 214 -4.37 -20.84 -3.71
N PRO A 215 -4.08 -19.59 -3.29
CA PRO A 215 -3.65 -18.53 -4.19
C PRO A 215 -2.41 -18.92 -5.01
N HIS A 216 -2.41 -18.50 -6.27
CA HIS A 216 -1.43 -18.96 -7.25
C HIS A 216 -0.01 -18.51 -6.92
N TYR A 217 0.19 -17.29 -6.41
CA TYR A 217 1.54 -16.78 -6.16
C TYR A 217 2.25 -17.50 -5.00
N PHE A 218 1.51 -18.05 -4.02
CA PHE A 218 2.10 -18.97 -3.02
C PHE A 218 2.61 -20.25 -3.66
N LEU A 219 1.88 -20.83 -4.61
CA LEU A 219 2.31 -22.02 -5.34
C LEU A 219 3.48 -21.72 -6.28
N LEU A 220 3.47 -20.53 -6.90
CA LEU A 220 4.54 -20.09 -7.77
C LEU A 220 5.87 -19.91 -7.03
N ALA A 221 5.81 -19.49 -5.76
CA ALA A 221 7.00 -19.42 -4.92
C ALA A 221 7.69 -20.78 -4.77
N LEU A 222 6.95 -21.90 -4.72
CA LEU A 222 7.55 -23.24 -4.68
C LEU A 222 8.32 -23.60 -5.97
N LEU A 223 7.96 -22.99 -7.11
CA LEU A 223 8.62 -23.24 -8.40
C LEU A 223 9.85 -22.35 -8.61
N LYS A 224 9.80 -21.10 -8.13
CA LYS A 224 10.81 -20.07 -8.44
C LYS A 224 11.81 -19.82 -7.31
N GLU A 225 11.41 -20.03 -6.07
CA GLU A 225 12.21 -19.63 -4.92
C GLU A 225 13.31 -20.65 -4.61
N THR A 226 14.50 -20.15 -4.26
CA THR A 226 15.65 -21.02 -3.89
C THR A 226 16.03 -20.88 -2.42
N ASP A 227 15.56 -19.82 -1.75
CA ASP A 227 15.74 -19.66 -0.31
C ASP A 227 14.89 -20.68 0.46
N ARG A 228 15.59 -21.55 1.19
CA ARG A 228 14.98 -22.58 2.06
C ARG A 228 14.09 -21.99 3.14
N THR A 229 14.42 -20.80 3.67
CA THR A 229 13.63 -20.16 4.72
C THR A 229 12.30 -19.70 4.16
N LYS A 230 12.32 -18.99 3.04
CA LYS A 230 11.11 -18.58 2.33
C LYS A 230 10.29 -19.78 1.85
N LEU A 231 10.91 -20.83 1.32
CA LEU A 231 10.21 -22.07 0.95
C LEU A 231 9.52 -22.75 2.14
N LYS A 232 10.17 -22.79 3.31
CA LYS A 232 9.55 -23.31 4.53
C LYS A 232 8.34 -22.47 4.94
N GLY A 233 8.45 -21.15 4.88
CA GLY A 233 7.33 -20.26 5.19
C GLY A 233 6.17 -20.42 4.19
N VAL A 234 6.45 -20.57 2.90
CA VAL A 234 5.44 -20.90 1.88
C VAL A 234 4.76 -22.22 2.17
N ALA A 235 5.52 -23.25 2.57
CA ALA A 235 4.95 -24.54 2.97
C ALA A 235 4.00 -24.38 4.16
N ASN A 236 4.33 -23.55 5.15
CA ASN A 236 3.45 -23.25 6.29
C ASN A 236 2.17 -22.51 5.84
N ILE A 237 2.27 -21.58 4.89
CA ILE A 237 1.11 -20.88 4.31
C ILE A 237 0.18 -21.88 3.62
N ILE A 238 0.74 -22.76 2.79
CA ILE A 238 -0.02 -23.79 2.06
C ILE A 238 -0.67 -24.77 3.03
N ASP A 239 0.06 -25.23 4.05
CA ASP A 239 -0.47 -26.13 5.07
C ASP A 239 -1.62 -25.47 5.83
N TYR A 240 -1.44 -24.23 6.29
CA TYR A 240 -2.50 -23.46 6.94
C TYR A 240 -3.74 -23.37 6.04
N LEU A 241 -3.61 -22.92 4.80
CA LEU A 241 -4.74 -22.82 3.87
C LEU A 241 -5.43 -24.17 3.62
N SER A 242 -4.65 -25.25 3.50
CA SER A 242 -5.17 -26.61 3.38
C SER A 242 -6.04 -27.00 4.60
N THR A 243 -5.59 -26.70 5.82
CA THR A 243 -6.39 -26.94 7.04
C THR A 243 -7.69 -26.13 7.08
N GLN A 244 -7.72 -24.97 6.41
CA GLN A 244 -8.91 -24.12 6.28
C GLN A 244 -9.84 -24.58 5.13
N GLY A 245 -9.51 -25.69 4.47
CA GLY A 245 -10.32 -26.29 3.40
C GLY A 245 -10.05 -25.72 2.00
N PHE A 246 -8.94 -24.99 1.81
CA PHE A 246 -8.52 -24.53 0.50
C PHE A 246 -7.80 -25.65 -0.25
N ASN A 247 -8.19 -25.85 -1.51
CA ASN A 247 -7.68 -26.93 -2.33
C ASN A 247 -6.59 -26.42 -3.27
N PHE A 248 -5.69 -27.31 -3.72
CA PHE A 248 -4.83 -26.98 -4.83
C PHE A 248 -5.68 -26.70 -6.09
N PRO A 249 -5.38 -25.63 -6.85
CA PRO A 249 -6.05 -25.37 -8.11
C PRO A 249 -5.85 -26.55 -9.07
N ARG A 250 -6.94 -27.04 -9.68
CA ARG A 250 -6.90 -28.19 -10.61
C ARG A 250 -6.15 -27.88 -11.92
N PHE A 251 -5.91 -26.61 -12.21
CA PHE A 251 -5.16 -26.14 -13.36
C PHE A 251 -4.17 -25.06 -12.93
N ILE A 252 -2.87 -25.37 -12.99
CA ILE A 252 -1.77 -24.42 -12.89
C ILE A 252 -1.14 -24.40 -14.28
N SER A 253 -1.31 -23.33 -15.05
CA SER A 253 -0.63 -23.23 -16.34
C SER A 253 0.85 -22.91 -16.09
N THR A 254 1.72 -23.88 -16.37
CA THR A 254 3.18 -23.72 -16.26
C THR A 254 3.78 -23.00 -17.47
N CYS A 255 3.03 -22.85 -18.56
CA CYS A 255 3.52 -22.36 -19.85
C CYS A 255 4.06 -20.92 -19.81
N LYS A 256 3.60 -20.09 -18.88
CA LYS A 256 4.05 -18.70 -18.73
C LYS A 256 5.41 -18.55 -18.04
N TYR A 257 5.83 -19.56 -17.29
CA TYR A 257 7.01 -19.46 -16.42
C TYR A 257 8.26 -20.04 -17.05
N HIS A 258 8.17 -20.52 -18.30
CA HIS A 258 9.30 -20.80 -19.17
C HIS A 258 9.72 -19.56 -19.95
N TRP A 259 10.18 -18.50 -19.27
CA TRP A 259 10.96 -17.46 -19.91
C TRP A 259 12.36 -17.42 -19.29
N SER A 260 13.34 -17.80 -20.11
CA SER A 260 14.80 -17.71 -19.91
C SER A 260 15.42 -18.49 -18.74
N ALA A 261 15.49 -19.81 -18.88
CA ALA A 261 16.76 -20.50 -18.65
C ALA A 261 17.54 -20.45 -19.98
N GLY A 262 18.06 -19.26 -20.30
CA GLY A 262 19.00 -19.08 -21.40
C GLY A 262 20.32 -19.75 -21.03
N ILE A 263 20.73 -20.68 -21.89
CA ILE A 263 22.10 -21.16 -22.02
C ILE A 263 23.03 -19.96 -22.27
#